data_AF-A0A3N5XTS5-F1
#
_entry.id   AF-A0A3N5XTS5-F1
#
_cell.length_a   1.000
_cell.length_b   1.000
_cell.length_c   1.000
_cell.angle_alpha   90.00
_cell.angle_beta   90.00
_cell.angle_gamma   90.00
#
_symmetry.space_group_name_H-M   'P 1'
#
loop_
_entity.id
_entity.type
_entity.pdbx_description
1 polymer ?
#
loop_
_entity_poly.entity_id
_entity_poly.type
_entity_poly.pdbx_seq_one_letter_code
_entity_poly.pdbx_strand_id
1 'polypeptide(L)'
;EPPSIDDRITNQYALFSIMPDPTARLDEWLLDYPDLWQRIIIPARIKWEIRDKLDQANITERVLFPGLDGLSRWQKRYYTPRA
;
A
#
# COMPACT_ATOMS: atom_id res chain seq x y z
N GLU A 1 10.23 18.51 7.85
CA GLU A 1 10.75 17.51 6.88
C GLU A 1 10.80 18.13 5.49
N PRO A 2 11.71 17.72 4.60
CA PRO A 2 11.61 18.09 3.19
C PRO A 2 10.22 17.69 2.67
N PRO A 3 9.62 18.47 1.75
CA PRO A 3 8.31 18.15 1.21
C PRO A 3 8.36 16.75 0.60
N SER A 4 7.43 15.89 1.03
CA SER A 4 7.25 14.58 0.42
C SER A 4 6.95 14.78 -1.07
N ILE A 5 7.55 13.96 -1.93
CA ILE A 5 7.34 14.01 -3.39
C ILE A 5 5.86 13.75 -3.74
N ASP A 6 5.15 13.03 -2.87
CA ASP A 6 3.73 12.72 -2.99
C ASP A 6 3.09 12.66 -1.60
N ASP A 7 1.98 13.36 -1.40
CA ASP A 7 1.19 13.35 -0.17
C ASP A 7 0.76 11.93 0.25
N ARG A 8 0.67 10.99 -0.70
CA ARG A 8 0.44 9.56 -0.44
C ARG A 8 1.54 8.93 0.41
N ILE A 9 2.80 9.30 0.19
CA ILE A 9 3.93 8.73 0.93
C ILE A 9 3.83 9.13 2.41
N THR A 10 3.43 10.37 2.68
CA THR A 10 3.15 10.88 4.03
C THR A 10 2.03 10.09 4.69
N ASN A 11 0.92 9.88 3.98
CA ASN A 11 -0.24 9.16 4.52
C ASN A 11 0.01 7.66 4.73
N GLN A 12 1.00 7.08 4.06
CA GLN A 12 1.40 5.67 4.21
C GLN A 12 2.50 5.48 5.26
N TYR A 13 3.04 6.56 5.84
CA TYR A 13 4.27 6.53 6.64
C TYR A 13 5.37 5.70 5.96
N ALA A 14 5.43 5.79 4.63
CA ALA A 14 6.28 4.94 3.82
C ALA A 14 7.68 5.55 3.68
N LEU A 15 8.70 4.74 3.89
CA LEU A 15 10.07 5.09 3.50
C LEU A 15 10.30 4.60 2.07
N PHE A 16 10.69 5.51 1.17
CA PHE A 16 11.11 5.14 -0.16
C PHE A 16 12.63 4.94 -0.16
N SER A 17 13.07 3.70 -0.34
CA SER A 17 14.48 3.36 -0.50
C SER A 17 14.72 2.85 -1.92
N ILE A 18 15.82 3.28 -2.53
CA ILE A 18 16.19 2.93 -3.90
C ILE A 18 17.58 2.30 -3.84
N MET A 19 17.79 1.25 -4.64
CA MET A 19 19.14 0.69 -4.81
C MET A 19 19.95 1.61 -5.72
N PRO A 20 21.24 1.84 -5.42
CA PRO A 20 22.06 2.77 -6.18
C PRO A 20 22.34 2.30 -7.61
N ASP A 21 22.33 0.99 -7.86
CA ASP A 21 22.52 0.40 -9.19
C ASP A 21 21.18 0.28 -9.92
N PRO A 22 20.99 0.94 -11.08
CA PRO A 22 19.75 0.89 -11.86
C PRO A 22 19.46 -0.48 -12.48
N THR A 23 20.45 -1.38 -12.53
CA THR A 23 20.30 -2.75 -13.04
C THR A 23 20.08 -3.77 -11.93
N ALA A 24 20.29 -3.38 -10.66
CA ALA A 24 20.11 -4.29 -9.53
C ALA A 24 18.64 -4.65 -9.33
N ARG A 25 18.41 -5.89 -8.91
CA ARG A 25 17.09 -6.45 -8.62
C ARG A 25 16.96 -6.76 -7.14
N LEU A 26 16.04 -6.06 -6.46
CA LEU A 26 15.86 -6.17 -5.01
C LEU A 26 15.43 -7.60 -4.62
N ASP A 27 14.59 -8.22 -5.44
CA ASP A 27 14.12 -9.58 -5.25
C ASP A 27 15.27 -10.60 -5.32
N GLU A 28 16.23 -10.41 -6.22
CA GLU A 28 17.42 -11.26 -6.32
C GLU A 28 18.37 -11.02 -5.14
N TRP A 29 18.64 -9.76 -4.80
CA TRP A 29 19.48 -9.40 -3.65
C TRP A 29 18.94 -9.96 -2.33
N LEU A 30 17.61 -9.96 -2.12
CA LEU A 30 16.98 -10.53 -0.93
C LEU A 30 17.21 -12.05 -0.78
N LEU A 31 17.51 -12.78 -1.88
CA LEU A 31 17.82 -14.21 -1.80
C LEU A 31 19.14 -14.47 -1.07
N ASP A 32 20.09 -13.54 -1.15
CA ASP A 32 21.39 -13.64 -0.49
C ASP A 32 21.31 -13.36 1.02
N TYR A 33 20.22 -12.73 1.48
CA TYR A 33 20.02 -12.31 2.87
C TYR A 33 18.67 -12.76 3.44
N PRO A 34 18.42 -14.08 3.56
CA PRO A 34 17.13 -14.61 3.99
C PRO A 34 16.71 -14.18 5.40
N ASP A 35 17.67 -13.85 6.27
CA ASP A 35 17.40 -13.43 7.65
C ASP A 35 16.93 -11.97 7.76
N LEU A 36 17.02 -11.17 6.69
CA LEU A 36 16.64 -9.75 6.70
C LEU A 36 15.16 -9.50 6.33
N TRP A 37 14.44 -10.51 5.83
CA TRP A 37 13.10 -10.29 5.32
C TRP A 37 12.15 -11.46 5.63
N GLN A 38 10.86 -11.16 5.51
CA GLN A 38 9.82 -12.16 5.64
C GLN A 38 8.81 -12.02 4.50
N ARG A 39 8.48 -13.15 3.86
CA ARG A 39 7.37 -13.20 2.89
C ARG A 39 6.04 -13.33 3.61
N ILE A 40 5.17 -12.35 3.45
CA ILE A 40 3.77 -12.45 3.88
C ILE A 40 2.91 -12.75 2.65
N ILE A 41 2.35 -13.96 2.58
CA ILE A 41 1.42 -14.34 1.51
C ILE A 41 0.00 -14.19 2.04
N ILE A 42 -0.79 -13.31 1.42
CA ILE A 42 -2.19 -13.10 1.79
C ILE A 42 -3.08 -13.98 0.91
N PRO A 43 -3.82 -14.97 1.47
CA PRO A 43 -4.75 -15.79 0.70
C PRO A 43 -5.86 -14.94 0.05
N ALA A 44 -6.18 -15.20 -1.21
CA ALA A 44 -7.19 -14.44 -1.94
C ALA A 44 -8.57 -14.44 -1.26
N ARG A 45 -8.94 -15.57 -0.62
CA ARG A 45 -10.23 -15.75 0.07
C ARG A 45 -10.45 -14.78 1.25
N ILE A 46 -9.38 -14.31 1.90
CA ILE A 46 -9.48 -13.40 3.07
C ILE A 46 -9.33 -11.93 2.69
N LYS A 47 -9.18 -11.62 1.39
CA LYS A 47 -8.96 -10.25 0.91
C LYS A 47 -10.06 -9.29 1.38
N TRP A 48 -11.31 -9.75 1.39
CA TRP A 48 -12.45 -8.94 1.85
C TRP A 48 -12.40 -8.71 3.35
N GLU A 49 -12.11 -9.74 4.14
CA GLU A 49 -11.99 -9.59 5.59
C GLU A 49 -10.87 -8.60 5.97
N ILE A 50 -9.69 -8.72 5.34
CA ILE A 50 -8.59 -7.78 5.56
C ILE A 50 -9.01 -6.36 5.19
N ARG A 51 -9.68 -6.19 4.05
CA ARG A 51 -10.15 -4.88 3.61
C ARG A 51 -11.17 -4.28 4.59
N ASP A 52 -12.12 -5.08 5.07
CA ASP A 52 -13.11 -4.62 6.04
C ASP A 52 -12.44 -4.22 7.37
N LYS A 53 -11.38 -4.94 7.80
CA LYS A 53 -10.55 -4.53 8.97
C LYS A 53 -9.78 -3.23 8.72
N LEU A 54 -9.22 -3.04 7.53
CA LEU A 54 -8.54 -1.79 7.16
C LEU A 54 -9.52 -0.61 7.16
N ASP A 55 -10.72 -0.81 6.65
CA ASP A 55 -11.79 0.20 6.68
C ASP A 55 -12.17 0.57 8.12
N GLN A 56 -12.26 -0.41 9.03
CA GLN A 56 -12.48 -0.17 10.47
C GLN A 56 -11.35 0.64 11.12
N ALA A 57 -10.11 0.47 10.65
CA ALA A 57 -8.95 1.25 11.07
C ALA A 57 -8.83 2.62 10.36
N ASN A 58 -9.85 3.03 9.59
CA ASN A 58 -9.86 4.25 8.77
C ASN A 58 -8.77 4.28 7.67
N ILE A 59 -8.22 3.13 7.30
CA ILE A 59 -7.27 2.98 6.18
C ILE A 59 -8.10 2.74 4.91
N THR A 60 -8.64 3.83 4.36
CA THR A 60 -9.50 3.84 3.17
C THR A 60 -8.81 4.48 1.97
N GLU A 61 -9.36 4.34 0.77
CA GLU A 61 -8.82 4.98 -0.44
C GLU A 61 -8.74 6.51 -0.30
N ARG A 62 -9.66 7.13 0.45
CA ARG A 62 -9.65 8.58 0.73
C ARG A 62 -8.43 9.01 1.54
N VAL A 63 -7.96 8.16 2.44
CA VAL A 63 -6.79 8.45 3.29
C VAL A 63 -5.51 8.10 2.56
N LEU A 64 -5.50 7.01 1.79
CA LEU A 64 -4.32 6.55 1.06
C LEU A 64 -4.04 7.37 -0.21
N PHE A 65 -5.06 7.88 -0.90
CA PHE A 65 -4.91 8.63 -2.14
C PHE A 65 -5.52 10.02 -1.97
N PRO A 66 -4.70 11.06 -1.73
CA PRO A 66 -5.20 12.40 -1.48
C PRO A 66 -5.90 12.99 -2.71
N GLY A 67 -6.82 13.92 -2.47
CA GLY A 67 -7.58 14.61 -3.52
C GLY A 67 -8.76 13.82 -4.09
N LEU A 68 -9.18 14.20 -5.31
CA LEU A 68 -10.40 13.71 -5.94
C LEU A 68 -10.32 12.24 -6.38
N ASP A 69 -9.13 11.73 -6.67
CA ASP A 69 -8.95 10.32 -7.09
C ASP A 69 -9.33 9.35 -5.97
N GLY A 70 -8.77 9.53 -4.76
CA GLY A 70 -9.14 8.68 -3.61
C GLY A 70 -10.59 8.86 -3.18
N LEU A 71 -11.09 10.11 -3.17
CA LEU A 71 -12.48 10.42 -2.83
C LEU A 71 -13.48 9.74 -3.77
N SER A 72 -13.25 9.81 -5.09
CA SER A 72 -14.16 9.23 -6.08
C SER A 72 -14.14 7.70 -6.03
N ARG A 73 -12.96 7.07 -5.86
CA ARG A 73 -12.82 5.62 -5.68
C ARG A 73 -13.53 5.11 -4.43
N TRP A 74 -13.34 5.80 -3.31
CA TRP A 74 -14.00 5.45 -2.05
C TRP A 74 -15.53 5.54 -2.17
N GLN A 75 -16.05 6.64 -2.73
CA GLN A 75 -17.49 6.81 -2.96
C GLN A 75 -18.06 5.73 -3.90
N LYS A 76 -17.41 5.49 -5.05
CA LYS A 76 -17.83 4.44 -5.99
C LYS A 76 -17.94 3.10 -5.27
N ARG A 77 -16.95 2.73 -4.47
CA ARG A 77 -16.94 1.46 -3.72
C ARG A 77 -18.05 1.42 -2.65
N TYR A 78 -18.24 2.52 -1.93
CA TYR A 78 -19.24 2.59 -0.86
C TYR A 78 -20.67 2.43 -1.39
N TYR A 79 -20.97 3.02 -2.55
CA TYR A 79 -22.31 2.99 -3.14
C TYR A 79 -22.54 1.88 -4.16
N THR A 80 -21.50 1.13 -4.56
CA THR A 80 -21.68 -0.03 -5.46
C THR A 80 -22.19 -1.22 -4.63
N PRO A 81 -23.40 -1.76 -4.92
CA PRO A 81 -23.88 -2.95 -4.25
C PRO A 81 -22.91 -4.11 -4.45
N ARG A 82 -22.56 -4.81 -3.36
CA ARG A 82 -21.82 -6.07 -3.45
C ARG A 82 -22.83 -7.14 -3.90
N ALA A 83 -22.75 -7.56 -5.17
CA ALA A 83 -23.47 -8.72 -5.71
C ALA A 83 -22.78 -10.03 -5.29
#